data_AF-A0A4Q1KS65-F1
#
_entry.id   AF-A0A4Q1KS65-F1
#
_cell.length_a   1.000
_cell.length_b   1.000
_cell.length_c   1.000
_cell.angle_alpha   90.00
_cell.angle_beta   90.00
_cell.angle_gamma   90.00
#
_symmetry.space_group_name_H-M   'P 1'
#
loop_
_entity.id
_entity.type
_entity.pdbx_description
1 polymer ?
#
loop_
_entity_poly.entity_id
_entity_poly.type
_entity_poly.pdbx_seq_one_letter_code
_entity_poly.pdbx_strand_id
1 'polypeptide(L)'
;MNVRPPSGTCPDRAREARSLRVAEEPNLDDDHDAPADAVRSEVARIVALGDDARYGVEVSTFIAGHRDHWRRIAARLCRTNSVQPAQYLEDVESIVVETVWEMLERSRQDPAYLAGMRSFLAIVVYTARPRVRSFVDHATAPASGMVAAQRRRRELARTRAELAALRGTVPTVREAVQATNDRLAAHRSDVVRQGMVVTEADELVLSGALSFDEALDSPGLVQDELDCVLHPAEAPTLVRSVVDAARAESSTRGKVAALWMAEAYDGGGPLPGQDTVVWISRTLGLPRRSTVAHIDRVRELAAARLRAMGIGADLLESA
;
A
#
# COMPACT_ATOMS: atom_id res chain seq x y z
N MET A 1 1.40 29.16 -65.26
CA MET A 1 1.61 28.06 -64.30
C MET A 1 1.39 28.59 -62.90
N ASN A 2 0.27 28.22 -62.28
CA ASN A 2 0.05 28.22 -60.82
C ASN A 2 -1.33 27.61 -60.57
N VAL A 3 -1.34 26.32 -60.24
CA VAL A 3 -2.54 25.57 -59.88
C VAL A 3 -2.68 25.65 -58.35
N ARG A 4 -3.77 26.24 -57.87
CA ARG A 4 -4.17 26.28 -56.45
C ARG A 4 -4.72 24.91 -56.03
N PRO A 5 -4.39 24.38 -54.83
CA PRO A 5 -5.10 23.27 -54.22
C PRO A 5 -6.30 23.76 -53.37
N PRO A 6 -7.26 22.87 -53.05
CA PRO A 6 -8.59 23.23 -52.58
C PRO A 6 -8.68 23.48 -51.07
N SER A 7 -9.57 24.40 -50.72
CA SER A 7 -9.99 24.77 -49.37
C SER A 7 -10.80 23.67 -48.69
N GLY A 8 -10.21 23.04 -47.67
CA GLY A 8 -10.89 22.16 -46.73
C GLY A 8 -11.42 22.92 -45.52
N THR A 9 -12.75 22.98 -45.43
CA THR A 9 -13.58 22.89 -44.21
C THR A 9 -13.15 23.61 -42.92
N CYS A 10 -13.90 24.67 -42.58
CA CYS A 10 -14.34 24.90 -41.21
C CYS A 10 -15.68 25.66 -41.21
N PRO A 11 -16.77 25.05 -40.73
CA PRO A 11 -17.79 25.85 -40.08
C PRO A 11 -18.17 25.29 -38.71
N ASP A 12 -18.20 26.21 -37.74
CA ASP A 12 -19.12 26.27 -36.61
C ASP A 12 -19.48 24.97 -35.89
N ARG A 13 -18.71 24.67 -34.83
CA ARG A 13 -19.26 24.13 -33.57
C ARG A 13 -18.52 24.72 -32.36
N ALA A 14 -18.55 26.04 -32.25
CA ALA A 14 -18.42 26.71 -30.97
C ALA A 14 -19.83 26.92 -30.41
N ARG A 15 -20.01 26.61 -29.11
CA ARG A 15 -21.26 26.66 -28.33
C ARG A 15 -22.22 25.49 -28.51
N GLU A 16 -21.81 24.35 -27.99
CA GLU A 16 -22.71 23.51 -27.20
C GLU A 16 -21.90 22.74 -26.15
N ALA A 17 -21.14 23.48 -25.35
CA ALA A 17 -20.77 23.00 -24.03
C ALA A 17 -22.07 22.99 -23.22
N ARG A 18 -22.78 21.86 -23.24
CA ARG A 18 -23.78 21.54 -22.23
C ARG A 18 -23.14 21.86 -20.90
N SER A 19 -23.65 22.90 -20.24
CA SER A 19 -23.39 23.16 -18.83
C SER A 19 -23.64 21.86 -18.10
N LEU A 20 -22.56 21.13 -17.84
CA LEU A 20 -22.48 20.16 -16.77
C LEU A 20 -22.80 21.00 -15.54
N ARG A 21 -24.07 20.97 -15.14
CA ARG A 21 -24.40 21.21 -13.75
C ARG A 21 -23.55 20.19 -13.01
N VAL A 22 -22.41 20.66 -12.52
CA VAL A 22 -21.81 20.13 -11.30
C VAL A 22 -23.02 19.91 -10.41
N ALA A 23 -23.30 18.64 -10.09
CA ALA A 23 -24.24 18.36 -9.03
C ALA A 23 -23.74 19.21 -7.88
N GLU A 24 -24.45 20.29 -7.59
CA GLU A 24 -24.21 21.11 -6.42
C GLU A 24 -24.11 20.08 -5.31
N GLU A 25 -22.91 19.96 -4.73
CA GLU A 25 -22.78 19.34 -3.42
C GLU A 25 -23.93 19.92 -2.60
N PRO A 26 -24.79 19.09 -1.99
CA PRO A 26 -25.95 19.63 -1.30
C PRO A 26 -25.42 20.65 -0.30
N ASN A 27 -25.70 21.94 -0.58
CA ASN A 27 -25.46 23.06 0.30
C ASN A 27 -26.38 22.84 1.49
N LEU A 28 -25.91 22.05 2.45
CA LEU A 28 -26.57 21.77 3.71
C LEU A 28 -26.04 22.77 4.73
N ASP A 29 -26.21 24.05 4.42
CA ASP A 29 -26.04 25.15 5.36
C ASP A 29 -27.36 25.47 6.09
N ASP A 30 -28.44 24.71 5.88
CA ASP A 30 -29.79 25.20 6.19
C ASP A 30 -30.48 24.60 7.43
N ASP A 31 -29.76 24.12 8.46
CA ASP A 31 -30.46 23.63 9.67
C ASP A 31 -29.82 23.86 11.06
N HIS A 32 -28.68 24.57 11.23
CA HIS A 32 -27.98 24.60 12.54
C HIS A 32 -27.36 25.94 13.01
N ASP A 33 -28.03 27.08 12.83
CA ASP A 33 -27.50 28.37 13.32
C ASP A 33 -27.62 28.58 14.86
N ALA A 34 -28.58 27.97 15.54
CA ALA A 34 -28.77 28.17 16.99
C ALA A 34 -27.69 27.54 17.92
N PRO A 35 -27.16 26.31 17.68
CA PRO A 35 -26.15 25.71 18.57
C PRO A 35 -24.71 26.19 18.30
N ALA A 36 -24.42 26.75 17.13
CA ALA A 36 -23.06 27.19 16.76
C ALA A 36 -22.63 28.46 17.52
N ASP A 37 -23.57 29.37 17.77
CA ASP A 37 -23.31 30.59 18.52
C ASP A 37 -23.08 30.34 20.01
N ALA A 38 -23.81 29.39 20.62
CA ALA A 38 -23.66 29.06 22.03
C ALA A 38 -22.26 28.55 22.38
N VAL A 39 -21.74 27.61 21.57
CA VAL A 39 -20.38 27.06 21.74
C VAL A 39 -19.33 28.16 21.56
N ARG A 40 -19.49 29.03 20.56
CA ARG A 40 -18.56 30.14 20.32
C ARG A 40 -18.56 31.14 21.47
N SER A 41 -19.72 31.50 22.01
CA SER A 41 -19.84 32.37 23.19
C SER A 41 -19.19 31.76 24.42
N GLU A 42 -19.35 30.46 24.63
CA GLU A 42 -18.70 29.75 25.73
C GLU A 42 -17.17 29.75 25.60
N VAL A 43 -16.65 29.46 24.40
CA VAL A 43 -15.21 29.57 24.08
C VAL A 43 -14.70 30.98 24.38
N ALA A 44 -15.42 32.03 23.98
CA ALA A 44 -15.02 33.41 24.25
C ALA A 44 -14.93 33.72 25.76
N ARG A 45 -15.84 33.17 26.58
CA ARG A 45 -15.77 33.31 28.04
C ARG A 45 -14.56 32.61 28.64
N ILE A 46 -14.25 31.40 28.18
CA ILE A 46 -13.11 30.61 28.67
C ILE A 46 -11.79 31.30 28.30
N VAL A 47 -11.66 31.75 27.04
CA VAL A 47 -10.48 32.42 26.52
C VAL A 47 -10.20 33.75 27.23
N ALA A 48 -11.23 34.44 27.71
CA ALA A 48 -11.09 35.68 28.46
C ALA A 48 -10.56 35.51 29.91
N LEU A 49 -10.37 34.26 30.38
CA LEU A 49 -9.85 34.01 31.72
C LEU A 49 -8.35 34.35 31.80
N GLY A 50 -8.04 35.30 32.69
CA GLY A 50 -6.65 35.70 32.98
C GLY A 50 -5.89 34.76 33.92
N ASP A 51 -6.59 33.90 34.66
CA ASP A 51 -6.01 32.95 35.61
C ASP A 51 -5.75 31.60 34.93
N ASP A 52 -4.48 31.19 34.87
CA ASP A 52 -4.03 29.93 34.24
C ASP A 52 -4.63 28.68 34.90
N ALA A 53 -4.71 28.65 36.23
CA ALA A 53 -5.21 27.48 36.95
C ALA A 53 -6.70 27.29 36.67
N ARG A 54 -7.44 28.41 36.68
CA ARG A 54 -8.87 28.41 36.35
C ARG A 54 -9.12 28.10 34.87
N TYR A 55 -8.31 28.65 33.97
CA TYR A 55 -8.39 28.37 32.54
C TYR A 55 -8.27 26.87 32.26
N GLY A 56 -7.27 26.19 32.82
CA GLY A 56 -7.07 24.74 32.60
C GLY A 56 -8.27 23.89 33.05
N VAL A 57 -8.89 24.24 34.19
CA VAL A 57 -10.09 23.55 34.70
C VAL A 57 -11.30 23.79 33.77
N GLU A 58 -11.51 25.03 33.34
CA GLU A 58 -12.64 25.41 32.48
C GLU A 58 -12.51 24.82 31.08
N VAL A 59 -11.31 24.77 30.51
CA VAL A 59 -11.04 24.06 29.25
C VAL A 59 -11.34 22.58 29.38
N SER A 60 -10.86 21.93 30.44
CA SER A 60 -11.11 20.50 30.68
C SER A 60 -12.61 20.21 30.85
N THR A 61 -13.32 21.08 31.57
CA THR A 61 -14.77 21.00 31.78
C THR A 61 -15.53 21.19 30.46
N PHE A 62 -15.14 22.17 29.66
CA PHE A 62 -15.72 22.43 28.34
C PHE A 62 -15.57 21.24 27.40
N ILE A 63 -14.35 20.67 27.32
CA ILE A 63 -14.07 19.50 26.49
C ILE A 63 -14.94 18.32 26.94
N ALA A 64 -14.99 18.03 28.24
CA ALA A 64 -15.80 16.94 28.79
C ALA A 64 -17.31 17.15 28.54
N GLY A 65 -17.81 18.37 28.73
CA GLY A 65 -19.22 18.73 28.53
C GLY A 65 -19.68 18.63 27.07
N HIS A 66 -18.75 18.75 26.11
CA HIS A 66 -19.03 18.68 24.67
C HIS A 66 -18.59 17.35 24.02
N ARG A 67 -18.38 16.29 24.80
CA ARG A 67 -17.90 14.99 24.28
C ARG A 67 -18.68 14.46 23.09
N ASP A 68 -20.00 14.61 23.09
CA ASP A 68 -20.86 14.18 21.97
C ASP A 68 -20.58 14.95 20.68
N HIS A 69 -20.14 16.20 20.75
CA HIS A 69 -19.74 16.98 19.58
C HIS A 69 -18.44 16.43 19.00
N TRP A 70 -17.43 16.20 19.85
CA TRP A 70 -16.12 15.68 19.45
C TRP A 70 -16.24 14.28 18.85
N ARG A 71 -17.03 13.41 19.48
CA ARG A 71 -17.28 12.05 18.99
C ARG A 71 -18.04 12.03 17.67
N ARG A 72 -19.03 12.91 17.48
CA ARG A 72 -19.72 13.07 16.18
C ARG A 72 -18.78 13.56 15.07
N ILE A 73 -17.91 14.52 15.38
CA ILE A 73 -16.88 15.01 14.46
C ILE A 73 -15.90 13.89 14.11
N ALA A 74 -15.40 13.15 15.10
CA ALA A 74 -14.49 12.03 14.91
C ALA A 74 -15.10 10.94 14.03
N ALA A 75 -16.34 10.51 14.32
CA ALA A 75 -17.05 9.52 13.51
C ALA A 75 -17.25 10.00 12.06
N ARG A 76 -17.53 11.29 11.85
CA ARG A 76 -17.59 11.89 10.50
C ARG A 76 -16.23 11.82 9.81
N LEU A 77 -15.15 12.15 10.51
CA LEU A 77 -13.79 12.11 9.95
C LEU A 77 -13.32 10.68 9.63
N CYS A 78 -13.71 9.67 10.42
CA CYS A 78 -13.48 8.27 10.08
C CYS A 78 -14.17 7.89 8.76
N ARG A 79 -15.46 8.24 8.60
CA ARG A 79 -16.22 7.98 7.37
C ARG A 79 -15.60 8.68 6.15
N THR A 80 -15.21 9.94 6.28
CA THR A 80 -14.58 10.70 5.20
C THR A 80 -13.25 10.10 4.74
N ASN A 81 -12.52 9.43 5.65
CA ASN A 81 -11.27 8.75 5.34
C ASN A 81 -11.44 7.27 4.99
N SER A 82 -12.70 6.78 4.88
CA SER A 82 -13.03 5.39 4.57
C SER A 82 -12.41 4.37 5.55
N VAL A 83 -12.32 4.71 6.84
CA VAL A 83 -11.85 3.81 7.90
C VAL A 83 -12.98 3.40 8.83
N GLN A 84 -12.88 2.22 9.43
CA GLN A 84 -13.91 1.68 10.32
C GLN A 84 -13.93 2.44 11.65
N PRO A 85 -15.07 3.06 12.05
CA PRO A 85 -15.15 3.74 13.34
C PRO A 85 -14.93 2.81 14.53
N ALA A 86 -15.32 1.54 14.44
CA ALA A 86 -15.15 0.58 15.53
C ALA A 86 -13.68 0.41 15.97
N GLN A 87 -12.74 0.60 15.04
CA GLN A 87 -11.30 0.43 15.29
C GLN A 87 -10.60 1.74 15.65
N TYR A 88 -10.96 2.86 15.00
CA TYR A 88 -10.18 4.11 15.04
C TYR A 88 -10.88 5.28 15.73
N LEU A 89 -12.12 5.13 16.21
CA LEU A 89 -12.89 6.26 16.73
C LEU A 89 -12.24 6.93 17.94
N GLU A 90 -11.63 6.17 18.85
CA GLU A 90 -11.01 6.72 20.05
C GLU A 90 -9.74 7.54 19.74
N ASP A 91 -8.89 7.04 18.84
CA ASP A 91 -7.71 7.76 18.40
C ASP A 91 -8.09 9.05 17.65
N VAL A 92 -9.09 8.96 16.77
CA VAL A 92 -9.57 10.13 16.01
C VAL A 92 -10.28 11.14 16.93
N GLU A 93 -11.03 10.68 17.94
CA GLU A 93 -11.61 11.55 18.99
C GLU A 93 -10.50 12.28 19.75
N SER A 94 -9.41 11.59 20.09
CA SER A 94 -8.26 12.18 20.77
C SER A 94 -7.59 13.29 19.95
N ILE A 95 -7.38 13.07 18.64
CA ILE A 95 -6.84 14.10 17.73
C ILE A 95 -7.78 15.32 17.65
N VAL A 96 -9.10 15.09 17.63
CA VAL A 96 -10.10 16.18 17.61
C VAL A 96 -10.02 16.99 18.91
N VAL A 97 -9.96 16.31 20.06
CA VAL A 97 -9.85 16.96 21.38
C VAL A 97 -8.54 17.74 21.52
N GLU A 98 -7.41 17.18 21.09
CA GLU A 98 -6.12 17.87 21.05
C GLU A 98 -6.21 19.14 20.17
N THR A 99 -6.86 19.03 19.01
CA THR A 99 -7.09 20.19 18.13
C THR A 99 -7.93 21.28 18.82
N VAL A 100 -8.97 20.89 19.57
CA VAL A 100 -9.78 21.83 20.36
C VAL A 100 -8.93 22.54 21.41
N TRP A 101 -8.12 21.79 22.15
CA TRP A 101 -7.22 22.35 23.16
C TRP A 101 -6.26 23.38 22.56
N GLU A 102 -5.57 23.03 21.48
CA GLU A 102 -4.65 23.95 20.81
C GLU A 102 -5.34 25.20 20.25
N MET A 103 -6.55 25.05 19.72
CA MET A 103 -7.32 26.19 19.22
C MET A 103 -7.74 27.14 20.35
N LEU A 104 -8.08 26.62 21.53
CA LEU A 104 -8.37 27.42 22.71
C LEU A 104 -7.12 28.18 23.18
N GLU A 105 -5.99 27.49 23.25
CA GLU A 105 -4.71 28.10 23.64
C GLU A 105 -4.27 29.19 22.66
N ARG A 106 -4.39 28.92 21.35
CA ARG A 106 -4.12 29.92 20.32
C ARG A 106 -5.05 31.11 20.42
N SER A 107 -6.34 30.89 20.70
CA SER A 107 -7.32 31.98 20.85
C SER A 107 -7.04 32.83 22.09
N ARG A 108 -6.44 32.25 23.13
CA ARG A 108 -5.97 32.97 24.32
C ARG A 108 -4.78 33.86 24.04
N GLN A 109 -3.84 33.38 23.23
CA GLN A 109 -2.65 34.13 22.83
C GLN A 109 -2.98 35.22 21.79
N ASP A 110 -3.95 34.94 20.90
CA ASP A 110 -4.42 35.85 19.85
C ASP A 110 -5.96 35.93 19.84
N PRO A 111 -6.56 36.88 20.57
CA PRO A 111 -8.02 37.06 20.58
C PRO A 111 -8.62 37.41 19.21
N ALA A 112 -7.84 37.97 18.28
CA ALA A 112 -8.33 38.28 16.93
C ALA A 112 -8.60 37.00 16.11
N TYR A 113 -7.89 35.91 16.42
CA TYR A 113 -8.12 34.60 15.83
C TYR A 113 -9.56 34.11 16.06
N LEU A 114 -10.08 34.24 17.29
CA LEU A 114 -11.44 33.85 17.65
C LEU A 114 -12.49 34.81 17.05
N ALA A 115 -12.19 36.11 16.99
CA ALA A 115 -13.09 37.11 16.44
C ALA A 115 -13.42 36.85 14.95
N GLY A 116 -12.45 36.36 14.18
CA GLY A 116 -12.61 35.99 12.78
C GLY A 116 -13.40 34.69 12.54
N MET A 117 -13.70 33.91 13.58
CA MET A 117 -14.42 32.64 13.46
C MET A 117 -15.93 32.85 13.45
N ARG A 118 -16.61 32.33 12.42
CA ARG A 118 -18.08 32.23 12.41
C ARG A 118 -18.59 31.05 13.23
N SER A 119 -17.89 29.91 13.19
CA SER A 119 -18.25 28.71 13.95
C SER A 119 -16.99 28.00 14.44
N PHE A 120 -16.88 27.84 15.76
CA PHE A 120 -15.75 27.14 16.38
C PHE A 120 -15.71 25.67 15.94
N LEU A 121 -16.87 24.98 15.97
CA LEU A 121 -16.98 23.58 15.58
C LEU A 121 -16.58 23.33 14.12
N ALA A 122 -16.97 24.22 13.20
CA ALA A 122 -16.60 24.10 11.79
C ALA A 122 -15.09 24.22 11.59
N ILE A 123 -14.45 25.14 12.31
CA ILE A 123 -12.99 25.34 12.23
C ILE A 123 -12.24 24.19 12.88
N VAL A 124 -12.76 23.60 13.97
CA VAL A 124 -12.22 22.36 14.54
C VAL A 124 -12.22 21.24 13.50
N VAL A 125 -13.34 21.02 12.79
CA VAL A 125 -13.42 20.01 11.71
C VAL A 125 -12.38 20.29 10.63
N TYR A 126 -12.27 21.55 10.19
CA TYR A 126 -11.32 21.96 9.15
C TYR A 126 -9.86 21.72 9.58
N THR A 127 -9.54 22.06 10.83
CA THR A 127 -8.17 21.99 11.38
C THR A 127 -7.76 20.56 11.73
N ALA A 128 -8.68 19.75 12.26
CA ALA A 128 -8.42 18.36 12.62
C ALA A 128 -8.31 17.46 11.38
N ARG A 129 -9.02 17.77 10.29
CA ARG A 129 -9.05 16.96 9.05
C ARG A 129 -7.66 16.57 8.52
N PRO A 130 -6.69 17.48 8.29
CA PRO A 130 -5.38 17.09 7.80
C PRO A 130 -4.58 16.23 8.79
N ARG A 131 -4.75 16.43 10.11
CA ARG A 131 -4.09 15.63 11.16
C ARG A 131 -4.63 14.21 11.20
N VAL A 132 -5.96 14.06 11.21
CA VAL A 132 -6.63 12.77 11.14
C VAL A 132 -6.26 12.04 9.85
N ARG A 133 -6.20 12.76 8.72
CA ARG A 133 -5.72 12.18 7.45
C ARG A 133 -4.30 11.63 7.57
N SER A 134 -3.39 12.40 8.19
CA SER A 134 -2.02 11.96 8.42
C SER A 134 -1.97 10.74 9.33
N PHE A 135 -2.70 10.75 10.46
CA PHE A 135 -2.78 9.60 11.36
C PHE A 135 -3.25 8.33 10.63
N VAL A 136 -4.38 8.42 9.91
CA VAL A 136 -4.92 7.29 9.15
C VAL A 136 -3.93 6.76 8.12
N ASP A 137 -3.21 7.64 7.44
CA ASP A 137 -2.19 7.26 6.45
C ASP A 137 -1.10 6.36 7.05
N HIS A 138 -0.75 6.59 8.31
CA HIS A 138 0.27 5.81 9.01
C HIS A 138 -0.34 4.58 9.69
N ALA A 139 -1.51 4.71 10.32
CA ALA A 139 -2.17 3.64 11.06
C ALA A 139 -2.71 2.52 10.18
N THR A 140 -3.02 2.81 8.90
CA THR A 140 -3.52 1.83 7.92
C THR A 140 -2.45 1.35 6.94
N ALA A 141 -1.22 1.84 7.06
CA ALA A 141 -0.11 1.38 6.25
C ALA A 141 0.49 0.12 6.92
N PRO A 142 0.41 -1.07 6.29
CA PRO A 142 0.93 -2.30 6.90
C PRO A 142 2.46 -2.31 6.98
N ALA A 143 3.14 -1.45 6.21
CA ALA A 143 4.58 -1.24 6.28
C ALA A 143 4.95 0.24 6.11
N SER A 144 6.07 0.62 6.73
CA SER A 144 6.67 1.94 6.55
C SER A 144 6.96 2.20 5.06
N GLY A 145 6.55 3.37 4.55
CA GLY A 145 6.69 3.74 3.14
C GLY A 145 5.44 3.51 2.26
N MET A 146 4.41 2.80 2.74
CA MET A 146 3.18 2.55 1.97
C MET A 146 2.15 3.70 2.00
N VAL A 147 2.46 4.83 2.63
CA VAL A 147 1.57 6.00 2.71
C VAL A 147 1.12 6.49 1.33
N ALA A 148 2.01 6.50 0.34
CA ALA A 148 1.67 6.89 -1.03
C ALA A 148 0.66 5.93 -1.67
N ALA A 149 0.84 4.62 -1.48
CA ALA A 149 -0.11 3.60 -1.93
C ALA A 149 -1.47 3.77 -1.25
N GLN A 150 -1.50 4.06 0.06
CA GLN A 150 -2.76 4.32 0.76
C GLN A 150 -3.48 5.59 0.28
N ARG A 151 -2.72 6.64 -0.06
CA ARG A 151 -3.30 7.84 -0.67
C ARG A 151 -3.97 7.54 -2.01
N ARG A 152 -3.33 6.75 -2.86
CA ARG A 152 -3.90 6.31 -4.15
C ARG A 152 -5.13 5.42 -3.96
N ARG A 153 -5.07 4.45 -3.04
CA ARG A 153 -6.19 3.59 -2.66
C ARG A 153 -7.43 4.40 -2.29
N ARG A 154 -7.31 5.43 -1.44
CA ARG A 154 -8.48 6.25 -1.05
C ARG A 154 -9.08 7.04 -2.21
N GLU A 155 -8.24 7.58 -3.09
CA GLU A 155 -8.72 8.29 -4.28
C GLU A 155 -9.49 7.33 -5.19
N LEU A 156 -8.99 6.11 -5.38
CA LEU A 156 -9.65 5.04 -6.12
C LEU A 156 -10.98 4.63 -5.48
N ALA A 157 -11.00 4.39 -4.17
CA ALA A 157 -12.20 4.03 -3.42
C ALA A 157 -13.28 5.12 -3.50
N ARG A 158 -12.88 6.40 -3.41
CA ARG A 158 -13.79 7.55 -3.57
C ARG A 158 -14.42 7.54 -4.97
N THR A 159 -13.60 7.42 -6.02
CA THR A 159 -14.10 7.37 -7.40
C THR A 159 -15.02 6.18 -7.63
N ARG A 160 -14.73 5.01 -7.04
CA ARG A 160 -15.62 3.83 -7.13
C ARG A 160 -16.98 4.10 -6.52
N ALA A 161 -17.02 4.70 -5.33
CA ALA A 161 -18.27 5.05 -4.65
C ALA A 161 -19.08 6.07 -5.47
N GLU A 162 -18.43 7.10 -6.02
CA GLU A 162 -19.06 8.10 -6.88
C GLU A 162 -19.62 7.47 -8.17
N LEU A 163 -18.83 6.65 -8.86
CA LEU A 163 -19.27 5.95 -10.08
C LEU A 163 -20.42 4.98 -9.80
N ALA A 164 -20.37 4.24 -8.69
CA ALA A 164 -21.44 3.35 -8.27
C ALA A 164 -22.74 4.12 -7.97
N ALA A 165 -22.65 5.26 -7.29
CA ALA A 165 -23.79 6.13 -7.01
C ALA A 165 -24.40 6.71 -8.31
N LEU A 166 -23.57 7.11 -9.27
CA LEU A 166 -24.02 7.69 -10.54
C LEU A 166 -24.64 6.66 -11.49
N ARG A 167 -24.09 5.44 -11.54
CA ARG A 167 -24.48 4.42 -12.52
C ARG A 167 -25.46 3.39 -11.98
N GLY A 168 -25.62 3.32 -10.67
CA GLY A 168 -26.43 2.27 -10.01
C GLY A 168 -25.80 0.87 -10.08
N THR A 169 -24.57 0.75 -10.58
CA THR A 169 -23.85 -0.52 -10.74
C THR A 169 -22.41 -0.38 -10.29
N VAL A 170 -21.82 -1.46 -9.79
CA VAL A 170 -20.40 -1.47 -9.36
C VAL A 170 -19.48 -1.29 -10.59
N PRO A 171 -18.61 -0.27 -10.62
CA PRO A 171 -17.68 -0.06 -11.73
C PRO A 171 -16.58 -1.14 -11.76
N THR A 172 -16.07 -1.45 -12.95
CA THR A 172 -14.91 -2.33 -13.10
C THR A 172 -13.64 -1.65 -12.58
N VAL A 173 -12.63 -2.44 -12.16
CA VAL A 173 -11.35 -1.90 -11.64
C VAL A 173 -10.70 -0.95 -12.66
N ARG A 174 -10.62 -1.39 -13.91
CA ARG A 174 -10.04 -0.60 -15.02
C ARG A 174 -10.77 0.73 -15.24
N GLU A 175 -12.10 0.73 -15.17
CA GLU A 175 -12.89 1.96 -15.28
C GLU A 175 -12.64 2.92 -14.11
N ALA A 176 -12.57 2.39 -12.90
CA ALA A 176 -12.31 3.18 -11.71
C ALA A 176 -10.90 3.80 -11.72
N VAL A 177 -9.88 3.03 -12.14
CA VAL A 177 -8.50 3.51 -12.29
C VAL A 177 -8.43 4.62 -13.33
N GLN A 178 -9.03 4.41 -14.51
CA GLN A 178 -9.04 5.40 -15.58
C GLN A 178 -9.70 6.69 -15.12
N ALA A 179 -10.92 6.61 -14.57
CA ALA A 179 -11.65 7.77 -14.10
C ALA A 179 -10.91 8.52 -12.97
N THR A 180 -10.22 7.78 -12.09
CA THR A 180 -9.44 8.38 -11.00
C THR A 180 -8.23 9.14 -11.55
N ASN A 181 -7.49 8.55 -12.49
CA ASN A 181 -6.33 9.21 -13.11
C ASN A 181 -6.75 10.43 -13.94
N ASP A 182 -7.86 10.34 -14.69
CA ASP A 182 -8.41 11.47 -15.44
C ASP A 182 -8.78 12.64 -14.51
N ARG A 183 -9.44 12.34 -13.38
CA ARG A 183 -9.76 13.33 -12.33
C ARG A 183 -8.49 13.94 -11.72
N LEU A 184 -7.51 13.11 -11.37
CA LEU A 184 -6.27 13.59 -10.76
C LEU A 184 -5.46 14.46 -11.72
N ALA A 185 -5.40 14.09 -13.00
CA ALA A 185 -4.71 14.87 -14.03
C ALA A 185 -5.37 16.24 -14.27
N ALA A 186 -6.71 16.33 -14.13
CA ALA A 186 -7.42 17.60 -14.26
C ALA A 186 -7.17 18.57 -13.08
N HIS A 187 -6.96 18.05 -11.87
CA HIS A 187 -6.86 18.87 -10.66
C HIS A 187 -5.43 19.10 -10.13
N ARG A 188 -4.44 18.32 -10.58
CA ARG A 188 -3.06 18.41 -10.10
C ARG A 188 -2.11 18.81 -11.22
N SER A 189 -1.17 19.69 -10.90
CA SER A 189 -0.17 20.19 -11.85
C SER A 189 0.80 19.12 -12.37
N ASP A 190 1.12 18.10 -11.56
CA ASP A 190 1.97 16.97 -11.96
C ASP A 190 1.69 15.74 -11.08
N VAL A 191 0.80 14.85 -11.56
CA VAL A 191 0.37 13.64 -10.84
C VAL A 191 1.51 12.62 -10.71
N VAL A 192 2.40 12.56 -11.71
CA VAL A 192 3.51 11.60 -11.77
C VAL A 192 4.56 11.94 -10.74
N ARG A 193 5.02 13.20 -10.71
CA ARG A 193 6.03 13.66 -9.75
C ARG A 193 5.54 13.60 -8.31
N GLN A 194 4.22 13.66 -8.10
CA GLN A 194 3.60 13.52 -6.79
C GLN A 194 3.33 12.05 -6.38
N GLY A 195 3.65 11.07 -7.24
CA GLY A 195 3.46 9.64 -6.95
C GLY A 195 1.99 9.22 -6.82
N MET A 196 1.08 9.95 -7.49
CA MET A 196 -0.37 9.78 -7.36
C MET A 196 -1.00 9.05 -8.56
N VAL A 197 -0.20 8.56 -9.50
CA VAL A 197 -0.70 7.72 -10.61
C VAL A 197 -1.21 6.41 -10.04
N VAL A 198 -2.52 6.19 -10.16
CA VAL A 198 -3.20 5.00 -9.67
C VAL A 198 -3.06 3.89 -10.69
N THR A 199 -2.77 2.68 -10.23
CA THR A 199 -2.68 1.47 -11.06
C THR A 199 -3.63 0.39 -10.53
N GLU A 200 -3.85 -0.66 -11.31
CA GLU A 200 -4.66 -1.80 -10.86
C GLU A 200 -4.07 -2.49 -9.62
N ALA A 201 -2.76 -2.41 -9.40
CA ALA A 201 -2.11 -2.93 -8.20
C ALA A 201 -2.54 -2.18 -6.91
N ASP A 202 -2.97 -0.92 -7.02
CA ASP A 202 -3.51 -0.18 -5.86
C ASP A 202 -4.90 -0.71 -5.43
N GLU A 203 -5.58 -1.51 -6.27
CA GLU A 203 -6.78 -2.26 -5.89
C GLU A 203 -6.46 -3.40 -4.91
N LEU A 204 -5.29 -4.04 -5.02
CA LEU A 204 -4.87 -5.07 -4.07
C LEU A 204 -4.61 -4.50 -2.67
N VAL A 205 -4.14 -3.25 -2.60
CA VAL A 205 -4.03 -2.49 -1.35
C VAL A 205 -5.42 -2.18 -0.78
N LEU A 206 -6.46 -2.16 -1.63
CA LEU A 206 -7.87 -1.93 -1.25
C LEU A 206 -8.47 -3.10 -0.47
N SER A 207 -8.03 -4.32 -0.77
CA SER A 207 -8.36 -5.54 -0.05
C SER A 207 -7.83 -5.57 1.39
N GLY A 208 -6.86 -4.70 1.72
CA GLY A 208 -6.14 -4.75 2.99
C GLY A 208 -5.16 -5.91 3.03
N ALA A 209 -4.13 -5.82 3.89
CA ALA A 209 -3.42 -7.01 4.30
C ALA A 209 -4.39 -7.87 5.11
N LEU A 210 -4.49 -9.16 4.82
CA LEU A 210 -5.24 -10.09 5.66
C LEU A 210 -4.67 -10.00 7.08
N SER A 211 -5.54 -10.04 8.10
CA SER A 211 -5.05 -10.31 9.44
C SER A 211 -4.38 -11.69 9.46
N PHE A 212 -3.46 -11.91 10.41
CA PHE A 212 -2.77 -13.21 10.51
C PHE A 212 -3.78 -14.37 10.61
N ASP A 213 -4.84 -14.19 11.39
CA ASP A 213 -5.89 -15.20 11.55
C ASP A 213 -6.71 -15.40 10.25
N GLU A 214 -7.10 -14.33 9.55
CA GLU A 214 -7.77 -14.45 8.25
C GLU A 214 -6.85 -15.00 7.15
N ALA A 215 -5.55 -14.78 7.24
CA ALA A 215 -4.55 -15.35 6.35
C ALA A 215 -4.39 -16.87 6.57
N LEU A 216 -4.50 -17.32 7.82
CA LEU A 216 -4.49 -18.75 8.18
C LEU A 216 -5.77 -19.46 7.75
N ASP A 217 -6.91 -18.78 7.82
CA ASP A 217 -8.23 -19.33 7.46
C ASP A 217 -8.56 -19.16 5.97
N SER A 218 -7.81 -18.33 5.23
CA SER A 218 -7.97 -18.17 3.80
C SER A 218 -7.52 -19.46 3.08
N PRO A 219 -8.38 -20.12 2.28
CA PRO A 219 -8.00 -21.32 1.53
C PRO A 219 -7.00 -21.04 0.39
N GLY A 220 -6.59 -19.78 0.21
CA GLY A 220 -5.45 -19.43 -0.61
C GLY A 220 -4.18 -19.65 0.21
N LEU A 221 -3.53 -20.80 -0.01
CA LEU A 221 -2.14 -21.02 0.39
C LEU A 221 -1.37 -19.70 0.21
N VAL A 222 -0.78 -19.21 1.29
CA VAL A 222 0.53 -18.57 1.15
C VAL A 222 1.38 -19.65 0.49
N GLN A 223 1.47 -19.60 -0.84
CA GLN A 223 2.61 -20.16 -1.51
C GLN A 223 3.76 -19.34 -0.95
N ASP A 224 4.35 -19.83 0.16
CA ASP A 224 5.81 -19.80 0.30
C ASP A 224 6.33 -20.05 -1.11
N GLU A 225 7.34 -19.31 -1.56
CA GLU A 225 8.01 -19.55 -2.82
C GLU A 225 8.53 -21.01 -2.86
N LEU A 226 7.64 -21.94 -3.23
CA LEU A 226 7.75 -23.40 -3.17
C LEU A 226 8.00 -23.95 -4.58
N ASP A 227 8.62 -23.15 -5.44
CA ASP A 227 9.35 -23.68 -6.59
C ASP A 227 10.73 -24.24 -6.17
N CYS A 228 10.99 -24.34 -4.87
CA CYS A 228 12.12 -25.08 -4.33
C CYS A 228 11.74 -26.55 -4.11
N VAL A 229 12.24 -27.44 -4.98
CA VAL A 229 12.15 -28.91 -4.85
C VAL A 229 12.76 -29.41 -3.53
N LEU A 230 13.64 -28.61 -2.90
CA LEU A 230 14.28 -28.88 -1.61
C LEU A 230 14.20 -27.65 -0.71
N HIS A 231 13.91 -27.86 0.57
CA HIS A 231 13.97 -26.79 1.55
C HIS A 231 15.44 -26.31 1.74
N PRO A 232 15.71 -25.00 2.00
CA PRO A 232 17.08 -24.48 2.16
C PRO A 232 17.94 -25.18 3.23
N ALA A 233 17.31 -25.79 4.24
CA ALA A 233 17.99 -26.59 5.25
C ALA A 233 18.38 -28.01 4.77
N GLU A 234 17.69 -28.54 3.76
CA GLU A 234 17.88 -29.89 3.23
C GLU A 234 18.95 -29.93 2.15
N ALA A 235 19.05 -28.88 1.34
CA ALA A 235 20.00 -28.78 0.23
C ALA A 235 21.48 -29.01 0.65
N PRO A 236 22.02 -28.36 1.71
CA PRO A 236 23.39 -28.62 2.15
C PRO A 236 23.64 -30.06 2.60
N THR A 237 22.60 -30.70 3.17
CA THR A 237 22.66 -32.09 3.63
C THR A 237 22.71 -33.06 2.45
N LEU A 238 21.90 -32.82 1.41
CA LEU A 238 21.92 -33.58 0.17
C LEU A 238 23.27 -33.45 -0.55
N VAL A 239 23.75 -32.22 -0.75
CA VAL A 239 25.03 -31.94 -1.42
C VAL A 239 26.17 -32.71 -0.73
N ARG A 240 26.25 -32.62 0.60
CA ARG A 240 27.27 -33.34 1.38
C ARG A 240 27.17 -34.85 1.19
N SER A 241 25.96 -35.40 1.28
CA SER A 241 25.72 -36.84 1.12
C SER A 241 26.14 -37.37 -0.26
N VAL A 242 25.85 -36.60 -1.32
CA VAL A 242 26.23 -36.96 -2.71
C VAL A 242 27.75 -36.88 -2.89
N VAL A 243 28.38 -35.81 -2.40
CA VAL A 243 29.84 -35.63 -2.47
C VAL A 243 30.59 -36.72 -1.71
N ASP A 244 30.13 -37.07 -0.51
CA ASP A 244 30.73 -38.12 0.32
C ASP A 244 30.59 -39.50 -0.35
N ALA A 245 29.41 -39.80 -0.91
CA ALA A 245 29.20 -41.04 -1.67
C ALA A 245 30.09 -41.11 -2.91
N ALA A 246 30.19 -40.02 -3.67
CA ALA A 246 31.06 -39.92 -4.84
C ALA A 246 32.54 -40.07 -4.48
N ARG A 247 32.97 -39.47 -3.35
CA ARG A 247 34.34 -39.55 -2.84
C ARG A 247 34.68 -40.98 -2.38
N ALA A 248 33.73 -41.68 -1.77
CA ALA A 248 33.91 -43.07 -1.35
C ALA A 248 34.16 -44.01 -2.55
N GLU A 249 33.54 -43.73 -3.70
CA GLU A 249 33.80 -44.49 -4.94
C GLU A 249 35.11 -44.07 -5.62
N SER A 250 35.43 -42.77 -5.62
CA SER A 250 36.67 -42.25 -6.19
C SER A 250 36.95 -40.83 -5.69
N SER A 251 38.19 -40.57 -5.24
CA SER A 251 38.62 -39.23 -4.84
C SER A 251 38.41 -38.18 -5.96
N THR A 252 38.67 -38.55 -7.21
CA THR A 252 38.45 -37.69 -8.39
C THR A 252 36.96 -37.41 -8.61
N ARG A 253 36.10 -38.41 -8.44
CA ARG A 253 34.64 -38.26 -8.57
C ARG A 253 34.05 -37.39 -7.47
N GLY A 254 34.55 -37.49 -6.24
CA GLY A 254 34.18 -36.59 -5.15
C GLY A 254 34.51 -35.12 -5.45
N LYS A 255 35.65 -34.84 -6.12
CA LYS A 255 36.01 -33.47 -6.56
C LYS A 255 35.09 -32.98 -7.68
N VAL A 256 34.78 -33.83 -8.65
CA VAL A 256 33.80 -33.52 -9.71
C VAL A 256 32.42 -33.24 -9.11
N ALA A 257 31.96 -34.06 -8.17
CA ALA A 257 30.68 -33.89 -7.49
C ALA A 257 30.58 -32.55 -6.73
N ALA A 258 31.64 -32.18 -6.01
CA ALA A 258 31.67 -30.92 -5.27
C ALA A 258 31.54 -29.71 -6.22
N LEU A 259 32.26 -29.69 -7.34
CA LEU A 259 32.18 -28.61 -8.33
C LEU A 259 30.83 -28.58 -9.06
N TRP A 260 30.31 -29.74 -9.43
CA TRP A 260 29.04 -29.85 -10.15
C TRP A 260 27.84 -29.42 -9.28
N MET A 261 27.82 -29.81 -8.00
CA MET A 261 26.73 -29.44 -7.08
C MET A 261 26.84 -28.00 -6.57
N ALA A 262 28.05 -27.42 -6.51
CA ALA A 262 28.25 -26.02 -6.12
C ALA A 262 27.60 -25.03 -7.08
N GLU A 263 27.49 -25.37 -8.37
CA GLU A 263 26.72 -24.60 -9.35
C GLU A 263 25.23 -24.53 -8.99
N ALA A 264 24.67 -25.63 -8.50
CA ALA A 264 23.24 -25.75 -8.23
C ALA A 264 22.79 -25.09 -6.91
N TYR A 265 23.68 -24.94 -5.92
CA TYR A 265 23.28 -24.51 -4.56
C TYR A 265 24.11 -23.39 -3.93
N ASP A 266 25.39 -23.22 -4.30
CA ASP A 266 26.29 -22.24 -3.67
C ASP A 266 26.66 -21.07 -4.60
N GLY A 267 26.12 -21.04 -5.83
CA GLY A 267 26.51 -20.07 -6.86
C GLY A 267 27.98 -20.20 -7.31
N GLY A 268 28.66 -21.28 -6.93
CA GLY A 268 30.08 -21.56 -7.17
C GLY A 268 30.36 -22.22 -8.52
N GLY A 269 29.54 -21.92 -9.53
CA GLY A 269 29.57 -22.53 -10.85
C GLY A 269 30.37 -21.76 -11.90
N PRO A 270 30.36 -22.23 -13.16
CA PRO A 270 30.91 -21.50 -14.29
C PRO A 270 30.22 -20.14 -14.46
N LEU A 271 30.93 -19.15 -15.03
CA LEU A 271 30.31 -17.86 -15.39
C LEU A 271 29.13 -18.08 -16.35
N PRO A 272 28.10 -17.21 -16.35
CA PRO A 272 26.96 -17.32 -17.26
C PRO A 272 27.42 -17.50 -18.72
N GLY A 273 26.96 -18.58 -19.36
CA GLY A 273 27.31 -18.92 -20.75
C GLY A 273 28.49 -19.89 -20.93
N GLN A 274 29.08 -20.43 -19.87
CA GLN A 274 30.11 -21.47 -19.95
C GLN A 274 29.55 -22.88 -19.70
N ASP A 275 29.96 -23.86 -20.52
CA ASP A 275 29.59 -25.27 -20.38
C ASP A 275 30.22 -25.88 -19.10
N THR A 276 29.38 -26.33 -18.16
CA THR A 276 29.77 -26.96 -16.89
C THR A 276 30.77 -28.10 -17.05
N VAL A 277 30.62 -28.94 -18.08
CA VAL A 277 31.53 -30.05 -18.35
C VAL A 277 32.91 -29.51 -18.74
N VAL A 278 32.95 -28.47 -19.57
CA VAL A 278 34.21 -27.84 -20.01
C VAL A 278 34.90 -27.14 -18.85
N TRP A 279 34.14 -26.46 -18.00
CA TRP A 279 34.67 -25.81 -16.80
C TRP A 279 35.26 -26.82 -15.83
N ILE A 280 34.53 -27.87 -15.44
CA ILE A 280 35.05 -28.92 -14.54
C ILE A 280 36.27 -29.63 -15.14
N SER A 281 36.23 -29.94 -16.44
CA SER A 281 37.35 -30.55 -17.17
C SER A 281 38.62 -29.70 -17.08
N ARG A 282 38.52 -28.37 -17.27
CA ARG A 282 39.64 -27.44 -17.14
C ARG A 282 40.11 -27.28 -15.70
N THR A 283 39.17 -27.13 -14.76
CA THR A 283 39.46 -26.93 -13.33
C THR A 283 40.21 -28.11 -12.72
N LEU A 284 39.88 -29.34 -13.14
CA LEU A 284 40.49 -30.57 -12.62
C LEU A 284 41.55 -31.18 -13.54
N GLY A 285 41.80 -30.60 -14.72
CA GLY A 285 42.74 -31.15 -15.69
C GLY A 285 42.34 -32.52 -16.26
N LEU A 286 41.04 -32.81 -16.35
CA LEU A 286 40.51 -34.10 -16.78
C LEU A 286 40.09 -34.08 -18.26
N PRO A 287 40.23 -35.19 -19.01
CA PRO A 287 39.66 -35.28 -20.35
C PRO A 287 38.14 -35.15 -20.33
N ARG A 288 37.55 -34.40 -21.27
CA ARG A 288 36.10 -34.13 -21.34
C ARG A 288 35.24 -35.40 -21.21
N ARG A 289 35.61 -36.48 -21.92
CA ARG A 289 34.91 -37.78 -21.87
C ARG A 289 34.89 -38.38 -20.46
N SER A 290 35.99 -38.24 -19.72
CA SER A 290 36.10 -38.71 -18.33
C SER A 290 35.24 -37.86 -17.39
N THR A 291 35.22 -36.54 -17.60
CA THR A 291 34.37 -35.61 -16.84
C THR A 291 32.89 -35.93 -17.01
N VAL A 292 32.42 -36.19 -18.25
CA VAL A 292 31.04 -36.60 -18.52
C VAL A 292 30.68 -37.88 -17.76
N ALA A 293 31.52 -38.92 -17.86
CA ALA A 293 31.28 -40.18 -17.15
C ALA A 293 31.22 -40.01 -15.62
N HIS A 294 32.03 -39.10 -15.06
CA HIS A 294 31.94 -38.77 -13.64
C HIS A 294 30.65 -38.02 -13.28
N ILE A 295 30.23 -37.05 -14.11
CA ILE A 295 28.98 -36.30 -13.89
C ILE A 295 27.76 -37.23 -13.98
N ASP A 296 27.71 -38.13 -14.96
CA ASP A 296 26.59 -39.07 -15.10
C ASP A 296 26.46 -39.98 -13.88
N ARG A 297 27.60 -40.47 -13.35
CA ARG A 297 27.58 -41.25 -12.10
C ARG A 297 27.18 -40.42 -10.88
N VAL A 298 27.57 -39.14 -10.82
CA VAL A 298 27.14 -38.23 -9.75
C VAL A 298 25.63 -37.98 -9.83
N ARG A 299 25.06 -37.85 -11.03
CA ARG A 299 23.61 -37.73 -11.24
C ARG A 299 22.87 -38.96 -10.72
N GLU A 300 23.37 -40.16 -10.99
CA GLU A 300 22.78 -41.40 -10.46
C GLU A 300 22.78 -41.43 -8.92
N LEU A 301 23.88 -41.01 -8.29
CA LEU A 301 23.99 -40.91 -6.84
C LEU A 301 23.04 -39.85 -6.27
N ALA A 302 22.93 -38.68 -6.91
CA ALA A 302 22.00 -37.64 -6.52
C ALA A 302 20.54 -38.11 -6.61
N ALA A 303 20.16 -38.75 -7.72
CA ALA A 303 18.82 -39.30 -7.91
C ALA A 303 18.50 -40.38 -6.87
N ALA A 304 19.45 -41.25 -6.53
CA ALA A 304 19.26 -42.25 -5.48
C ALA A 304 19.01 -41.62 -4.10
N ARG A 305 19.71 -40.53 -3.78
CA ARG A 305 19.53 -39.79 -2.51
C ARG A 305 18.22 -39.03 -2.46
N LEU A 306 17.82 -38.37 -3.56
CA LEU A 306 16.52 -37.71 -3.68
C LEU A 306 15.36 -38.71 -3.48
N ARG A 307 15.43 -39.89 -4.10
CA ARG A 307 14.43 -40.95 -3.88
C ARG A 307 14.38 -41.43 -2.43
N ALA A 308 15.53 -41.54 -1.76
CA ALA A 308 15.57 -41.91 -0.34
C ALA A 308 14.95 -40.84 0.57
N MET A 309 14.91 -39.59 0.14
CA MET A 309 14.21 -38.48 0.80
C MET A 309 12.71 -38.42 0.45
N GLY A 310 12.20 -39.34 -0.37
CA GLY A 310 10.80 -39.36 -0.81
C GLY A 310 10.49 -38.46 -2.00
N ILE A 311 11.50 -37.89 -2.66
CA ILE A 311 11.33 -37.03 -3.83
C ILE A 311 11.31 -37.92 -5.08
N GLY A 312 10.13 -38.04 -5.71
CA GLY A 312 9.94 -38.82 -6.93
C GLY A 312 10.65 -38.18 -8.13
N ALA A 313 11.34 -39.00 -8.93
CA ALA A 313 12.01 -38.53 -10.15
C ALA A 313 11.03 -37.96 -11.20
N ASP A 314 9.76 -38.37 -11.15
CA ASP A 314 8.71 -37.95 -12.08
C ASP A 314 8.38 -36.43 -11.95
N LEU A 315 8.72 -35.81 -10.81
CA LEU A 315 8.59 -34.37 -10.59
C LEU A 315 9.70 -33.55 -11.29
N LEU A 316 10.81 -34.18 -11.69
CA LEU A 316 11.96 -33.52 -12.31
C LEU A 316 11.91 -33.52 -13.85
N GLU A 317 11.01 -34.30 -14.46
CA GLU A 317 10.81 -34.34 -15.92
C GLU A 317 9.79 -33.29 -16.40
N SER A 318 9.12 -32.60 -15.47
CA SER A 318 8.04 -31.64 -15.74
C SER A 318 8.43 -30.17 -15.58
N ALA A 319 9.70 -29.88 -15.24
CA ALA A 319 10.25 -28.55 -14.99
C ALA A 319 11.26 -28.15 -16.09
#